data_AF-A0A2W3YY70-F1
#
_entry.id   AF-A0A2W3YY70-F1
#
_cell.length_a   1.000
_cell.length_b   1.000
_cell.length_c   1.000
_cell.angle_alpha   90.00
_cell.angle_beta   90.00
_cell.angle_gamma   90.00
#
_symmetry.space_group_name_H-M   'P 1'
#
loop_
_entity.id
_entity.type
_entity.pdbx_description
1 polymer ?
#
loop_
_entity_poly.entity_id
_entity_poly.type
_entity_poly.pdbx_seq_one_letter_code
_entity_poly.pdbx_strand_id
1 'polypeptide(L)'
;MGLKFYVGEMQRQAAEAARMSNEANQAVAQLQDSISHFLSAPLSGKAYDSAKSYFSVVYTPLCRSALMTGEAMQQAHKRLVTEYQSSVSGIDTDEDQIQSQIEQLEQLKRNLEHQMQVSKNFQPSLER
;
A
#
# COMPACT_ATOMS: atom_id res chain seq x y z
N MET A 1 -12.67 16.72 3.50
CA MET A 1 -11.63 15.74 3.89
C MET A 1 -10.82 15.47 2.64
N GLY A 2 -9.65 16.08 2.58
CA GLY A 2 -8.68 15.87 1.51
C GLY A 2 -7.90 14.57 1.69
N LEU A 3 -7.12 14.22 0.67
CA LEU A 3 -6.23 13.07 0.68
C LEU A 3 -5.19 13.16 1.81
N LYS A 4 -5.04 12.07 2.55
CA LYS A 4 -3.89 11.83 3.44
C LYS A 4 -3.20 10.56 3.00
N PHE A 5 -1.93 10.69 2.59
CA PHE A 5 -1.14 9.57 2.13
C PHE A 5 0.30 9.71 2.61
N TYR A 6 0.77 8.72 3.35
CA TYR A 6 2.12 8.68 3.92
C TYR A 6 2.93 7.60 3.21
N VAL A 7 3.84 8.01 2.32
CA VAL A 7 4.63 7.13 1.46
C VAL A 7 5.44 6.14 2.29
N GLY A 8 6.08 6.60 3.36
CA GLY A 8 6.88 5.74 4.24
C GLY A 8 6.04 4.69 4.99
N GLU A 9 4.79 4.98 5.33
CA GLU A 9 3.89 4.00 5.92
C GLU A 9 3.44 2.96 4.88
N MET A 10 3.02 3.43 3.71
CA MET A 10 2.57 2.55 2.65
C MET A 10 3.69 1.64 2.12
N GLN A 11 4.93 2.12 2.07
CA GLN A 11 6.11 1.30 1.78
C GLN A 11 6.34 0.21 2.85
N ARG A 12 6.17 0.54 4.14
CA ARG A 12 6.24 -0.47 5.22
C ARG A 12 5.14 -1.51 5.07
N GLN A 13 3.91 -1.11 4.77
CA GLN A 13 2.81 -2.05 4.51
C GLN A 13 3.10 -2.94 3.29
N ALA A 14 3.71 -2.40 2.23
CA ALA A 14 4.13 -3.18 1.07
C ALA A 14 5.23 -4.21 1.40
N ALA A 15 6.21 -3.82 2.24
CA ALA A 15 7.24 -4.74 2.72
C ALA A 15 6.65 -5.84 3.61
N GLU A 16 5.68 -5.51 4.46
CA GLU A 16 4.99 -6.46 5.31
C GLU A 16 4.17 -7.46 4.49
N ALA A 17 3.42 -6.99 3.48
CA ALA A 17 2.70 -7.86 2.55
C ALA A 17 3.65 -8.82 1.80
N ALA A 18 4.83 -8.35 1.39
CA ALA A 18 5.85 -9.20 0.77
C ALA A 18 6.39 -10.25 1.75
N ARG A 19 6.62 -9.89 3.01
CA ARG A 19 7.04 -10.81 4.06
C ARG A 19 5.98 -11.90 4.29
N MET A 20 4.72 -11.51 4.45
CA MET A 20 3.60 -12.43 4.63
C MET A 20 3.46 -13.40 3.44
N SER A 21 3.60 -12.90 2.20
CA SER A 21 3.56 -13.77 1.02
C SER A 21 4.69 -14.81 1.04
N ASN A 22 5.90 -14.42 1.45
CA ASN A 22 7.03 -15.34 1.56
C ASN A 22 6.83 -16.38 2.68
N GLU A 23 6.27 -15.98 3.81
CA GLU A 23 5.90 -16.89 4.90
C GLU A 23 4.82 -17.89 4.45
N ALA A 24 3.81 -17.44 3.71
CA ALA A 24 2.80 -18.31 3.12
C ALA A 24 3.43 -19.32 2.15
N ASN A 25 4.38 -18.89 1.31
CA ASN A 25 5.12 -19.79 0.41
C ASN A 25 5.86 -20.89 1.18
N GLN A 26 6.55 -20.52 2.27
CA GLN A 26 7.29 -21.49 3.10
C GLN A 26 6.35 -22.46 3.81
N ALA A 27 5.26 -21.96 4.39
CA ALA A 27 4.26 -22.80 5.08
C ALA A 27 3.61 -23.78 4.11
N VAL A 28 3.22 -23.33 2.92
CA VAL A 28 2.66 -24.19 1.87
C VAL A 28 3.66 -25.25 1.42
N ALA A 29 4.94 -24.92 1.25
CA ALA A 29 5.97 -25.89 0.89
C ALA A 29 6.11 -26.99 1.97
N GLN A 30 6.23 -26.60 3.24
CA GLN A 30 6.31 -27.55 4.36
C GLN A 30 5.09 -28.47 4.46
N LEU A 31 3.90 -27.92 4.21
CA LEU A 31 2.68 -28.70 4.23
C LEU A 31 2.59 -29.66 3.03
N GLN A 32 3.02 -29.24 1.83
CA GLN A 32 3.10 -30.11 0.66
C GLN A 32 4.03 -31.30 0.93
N ASP A 33 5.20 -31.06 1.53
CA ASP A 33 6.13 -32.12 1.91
C ASP A 33 5.49 -33.09 2.91
N SER A 34 4.85 -32.57 3.95
CA SER A 34 4.17 -33.39 4.97
C SER A 34 3.07 -34.25 4.38
N ILE A 35 2.31 -33.71 3.43
CA ILE A 35 1.24 -34.45 2.76
C ILE A 35 1.79 -35.48 1.78
N SER A 36 2.88 -35.20 1.09
CA SER A 36 3.56 -36.19 0.26
C SER A 36 3.99 -37.42 1.09
N HIS A 37 4.55 -37.17 2.28
CA HIS A 37 4.87 -38.24 3.23
C HIS A 37 3.62 -38.99 3.72
N PHE A 38 2.54 -38.27 4.02
CA PHE A 38 1.27 -38.89 4.41
C PHE A 38 0.66 -39.77 3.30
N LEU A 39 0.66 -39.29 2.06
CA LEU A 39 0.08 -40.01 0.92
C LEU A 39 0.89 -41.26 0.54
N SER A 40 2.21 -41.24 0.75
CA SER A 40 3.10 -42.37 0.44
C SER A 40 3.14 -43.45 1.53
N ALA A 41 2.62 -43.19 2.72
CA ALA A 41 2.64 -44.17 3.80
C ALA A 41 1.78 -45.42 3.48
N PRO A 42 2.27 -46.63 3.80
CA PRO A 42 1.63 -47.91 3.45
C PRO A 42 0.52 -48.31 4.43
N LEU A 43 -0.22 -47.33 4.93
CA LEU A 43 -1.40 -47.55 5.78
C LEU A 43 -2.66 -47.57 4.90
N SER A 44 -3.65 -48.36 5.31
CA SER A 44 -4.90 -48.58 4.59
C SER A 44 -6.07 -48.75 5.56
N GLY A 45 -7.28 -48.47 5.10
CA GLY A 45 -8.53 -48.61 5.86
C GLY A 45 -9.43 -47.40 5.66
N LYS A 46 -10.74 -47.55 5.85
CA LYS A 46 -11.74 -46.54 5.45
C LYS A 46 -11.41 -45.10 5.88
N ALA A 47 -10.96 -44.90 7.12
CA ALA A 47 -10.57 -43.58 7.61
C ALA A 47 -9.34 -43.01 6.88
N TYR A 48 -8.33 -43.85 6.67
CA TYR A 48 -7.08 -43.46 6.03
C TYR A 48 -7.26 -43.22 4.53
N ASP A 49 -8.02 -44.08 3.86
CA ASP A 49 -8.33 -43.94 2.43
C ASP A 49 -9.15 -42.67 2.17
N SER A 50 -10.08 -42.34 3.08
CA SER A 50 -10.84 -41.08 3.02
C SER A 50 -9.94 -39.86 3.19
N ALA A 51 -8.99 -39.91 4.12
CA ALA A 51 -8.04 -38.82 4.34
C ALA A 51 -7.11 -38.63 3.12
N LYS A 52 -6.58 -39.72 2.54
CA LYS A 52 -5.80 -39.67 1.30
C LYS A 52 -6.58 -39.01 0.16
N SER A 53 -7.83 -39.43 -0.05
CA SER A 53 -8.72 -38.85 -1.05
C SER A 53 -8.93 -37.34 -0.83
N TYR A 54 -9.20 -36.92 0.39
CA TYR A 54 -9.34 -35.49 0.74
C TYR A 54 -8.07 -34.69 0.41
N PHE A 55 -6.89 -35.16 0.85
CA PHE A 55 -5.64 -34.45 0.61
C PHE A 55 -5.23 -34.44 -0.87
N SER A 56 -5.58 -35.47 -1.66
CA SER A 56 -5.31 -35.48 -3.10
C SER A 56 -6.22 -34.54 -3.90
N VAL A 57 -7.44 -34.27 -3.42
CA VAL A 57 -8.44 -33.50 -4.19
C VAL A 57 -8.57 -32.06 -3.71
N VAL A 58 -8.66 -31.84 -2.39
CA VAL A 58 -9.01 -30.54 -1.81
C VAL A 58 -7.76 -29.73 -1.48
N TYR A 59 -6.69 -30.38 -1.07
CA TYR A 59 -5.57 -29.67 -0.47
C TYR A 59 -4.71 -28.90 -1.47
N THR A 60 -4.39 -29.51 -2.62
CA THR A 60 -3.63 -28.86 -3.69
C THR A 60 -4.23 -27.53 -4.16
N PRO A 61 -5.54 -27.43 -4.46
CA PRO A 61 -6.12 -26.15 -4.84
C PRO A 61 -6.14 -25.13 -3.69
N LEU A 62 -6.28 -25.55 -2.43
CA LEU A 62 -6.18 -24.65 -1.27
C LEU A 62 -4.79 -24.03 -1.13
N CYS A 63 -3.72 -24.84 -1.24
CA CYS A 63 -2.35 -24.32 -1.25
C CYS A 63 -2.14 -23.31 -2.35
N ARG A 64 -2.57 -23.63 -3.57
CA ARG A 64 -2.45 -22.71 -4.71
C ARG A 64 -3.19 -21.40 -4.43
N SER A 65 -4.38 -21.47 -3.87
CA SER A 65 -5.15 -20.27 -3.50
C SER A 65 -4.43 -19.41 -2.46
N ALA A 66 -3.80 -20.03 -1.45
CA ALA A 66 -3.05 -19.31 -0.42
C ALA A 66 -1.85 -18.56 -1.01
N LEU A 67 -1.07 -19.22 -1.88
CA LEU A 67 0.06 -18.62 -2.60
C LEU A 67 -0.42 -17.42 -3.45
N MET A 68 -1.43 -17.64 -4.30
CA MET A 68 -1.96 -16.61 -5.20
C MET A 68 -2.52 -15.40 -4.43
N THR A 69 -3.12 -15.63 -3.26
CA THR A 69 -3.62 -14.54 -2.40
C THR A 69 -2.47 -13.70 -1.86
N GLY A 70 -1.40 -14.35 -1.38
CA GLY A 70 -0.20 -13.66 -0.92
C GLY A 70 0.45 -12.82 -2.02
N GLU A 71 0.63 -13.40 -3.21
CA GLU A 71 1.20 -12.71 -4.37
C GLU A 71 0.35 -11.50 -4.80
N ALA A 72 -0.97 -11.69 -4.87
CA ALA A 72 -1.90 -10.62 -5.23
C ALA A 72 -1.87 -9.47 -4.20
N MET A 73 -1.81 -9.80 -2.90
CA MET A 73 -1.72 -8.79 -1.83
C MET A 73 -0.41 -8.00 -1.92
N GLN A 74 0.73 -8.69 -2.11
CA GLN A 74 2.02 -8.04 -2.31
C GLN A 74 2.00 -7.12 -3.53
N GLN A 75 1.47 -7.59 -4.66
CA GLN A 75 1.40 -6.82 -5.89
C GLN A 75 0.50 -5.59 -5.74
N ALA A 76 -0.65 -5.73 -5.08
CA ALA A 76 -1.57 -4.63 -4.82
C ALA A 76 -0.93 -3.51 -4.00
N HIS A 77 -0.22 -3.84 -2.91
CA HIS A 77 0.46 -2.82 -2.10
C HIS A 77 1.58 -2.12 -2.87
N LYS A 78 2.39 -2.89 -3.61
CA LYS A 78 3.45 -2.31 -4.45
C LYS A 78 2.87 -1.37 -5.52
N ARG A 79 1.78 -1.79 -6.15
CA ARG A 79 1.09 -1.01 -7.18
C ARG A 79 0.51 0.28 -6.60
N LEU A 80 -0.14 0.21 -5.45
CA LEU A 80 -0.71 1.38 -4.76
C LEU A 80 0.36 2.46 -4.49
N VAL A 81 1.52 2.08 -3.95
CA VAL A 81 2.63 3.03 -3.71
C VAL A 81 3.14 3.62 -5.03
N THR A 82 3.35 2.78 -6.04
CA THR A 82 3.90 3.22 -7.34
C THR A 82 2.95 4.15 -8.08
N GLU A 83 1.66 3.83 -8.11
CA GLU A 83 0.64 4.65 -8.77
C GLU A 83 0.47 5.99 -8.06
N TYR A 84 0.47 6.02 -6.73
CA TYR A 84 0.47 7.27 -5.98
C TYR A 84 1.71 8.13 -6.30
N GLN A 85 2.91 7.54 -6.27
CA GLN A 85 4.15 8.29 -6.51
C GLN A 85 4.29 8.82 -7.94
N SER A 86 3.66 8.15 -8.91
CA SER A 86 3.67 8.57 -10.32
C SER A 86 2.55 9.53 -10.69
N SER A 87 1.38 9.44 -10.04
CA SER A 87 0.18 10.19 -10.43
C SER A 87 -0.14 11.35 -9.50
N VAL A 88 0.35 11.32 -8.26
CA VAL A 88 -0.02 12.30 -7.22
C VAL A 88 1.22 13.04 -6.71
N SER A 89 2.10 12.36 -5.99
CA SER A 89 3.26 12.99 -5.35
C SER A 89 4.32 11.98 -4.95
N GLY A 90 5.60 12.34 -5.09
CA GLY A 90 6.72 11.52 -4.61
C GLY A 90 6.88 11.50 -3.08
N ILE A 91 6.20 12.39 -2.36
CA ILE A 91 6.29 12.60 -0.91
C ILE A 91 4.94 12.41 -0.22
N ASP A 92 4.94 12.50 1.11
CA ASP A 92 3.73 12.50 1.90
C ASP A 92 2.81 13.66 1.50
N THR A 93 1.51 13.40 1.45
CA THR A 93 0.49 14.39 1.11
C THR A 93 -0.53 14.49 2.24
N ASP A 94 -0.76 15.71 2.70
CA ASP A 94 -1.95 16.10 3.47
C ASP A 94 -2.58 17.29 2.73
N GLU A 95 -3.60 16.99 1.92
CA GLU A 95 -4.21 17.96 1.02
C GLU A 95 -4.89 19.12 1.78
N ASP A 96 -5.52 18.83 2.92
CA ASP A 96 -6.15 19.86 3.74
C ASP A 96 -5.09 20.83 4.31
N GLN A 97 -3.91 20.32 4.70
CA GLN A 97 -2.79 21.16 5.12
C GLN A 97 -2.24 22.02 3.97
N ILE A 98 -2.04 21.43 2.79
CA ILE A 98 -1.55 22.14 1.60
C ILE A 98 -2.52 23.28 1.23
N GLN A 99 -3.82 23.01 1.23
CA GLN A 99 -4.85 24.00 0.93
C GLN A 99 -4.83 25.16 1.94
N SER A 100 -4.72 24.85 3.23
CA SER A 100 -4.61 25.86 4.28
C SER A 100 -3.37 26.76 4.11
N GLN A 101 -2.22 26.17 3.73
CA GLN A 101 -1.01 26.94 3.44
C GLN A 101 -1.17 27.85 2.23
N ILE A 102 -1.83 27.38 1.16
CA ILE A 102 -2.13 28.20 -0.02
C ILE A 102 -3.00 29.40 0.37
N GLU A 103 -4.07 29.18 1.14
CA GLU A 103 -4.97 30.25 1.58
C GLU A 103 -4.27 31.31 2.43
N GLN A 104 -3.36 30.89 3.31
CA GLN A 104 -2.54 31.80 4.12
C GLN A 104 -1.58 32.62 3.26
N LEU A 105 -0.92 32.00 2.28
CA LEU A 105 -0.02 32.71 1.36
C LEU A 105 -0.77 33.71 0.48
N GLU A 106 -1.97 33.36 0.02
CA GLU A 106 -2.82 34.26 -0.75
C GLU A 106 -3.32 35.46 0.09
N GLN A 107 -3.63 35.23 1.38
CA GLN A 107 -3.94 36.33 2.30
C GLN A 107 -2.72 37.26 2.50
N LEU A 108 -1.54 36.69 2.71
CA LEU A 108 -0.31 37.47 2.88
C LEU A 108 0.01 38.31 1.63
N LYS A 109 -0.13 37.72 0.44
CA LYS A 109 0.05 38.43 -0.83
C LYS A 109 -0.89 39.63 -0.95
N ARG A 110 -2.19 39.45 -0.69
CA ARG A 110 -3.17 40.56 -0.72
C ARG A 110 -2.82 41.67 0.27
N ASN A 111 -2.36 41.32 1.46
CA ASN A 111 -1.94 42.30 2.46
C ASN A 111 -0.72 43.10 2.02
N LEU A 112 0.28 42.44 1.42
CA LEU A 112 1.49 43.10 0.88
C LEU A 112 1.14 44.02 -0.31
N GLU A 113 0.30 43.57 -1.23
CA GLU A 113 -0.18 44.38 -2.36
C GLU A 113 -0.90 45.65 -1.87
N HIS A 114 -1.76 45.52 -0.85
CA HIS A 114 -2.43 46.66 -0.24
C HIS A 114 -1.44 47.65 0.38
N GLN A 115 -0.45 47.17 1.15
CA GLN A 115 0.58 48.02 1.74
C GLN A 115 1.40 48.76 0.67
N MET A 116 1.81 48.07 -0.39
CA MET A 116 2.56 48.69 -1.50
C MET A 116 1.74 49.77 -2.21
N GLN A 117 0.43 49.56 -2.40
CA GLN A 117 -0.45 50.55 -3.00
C GLN A 117 -0.61 51.79 -2.10
N VAL A 118 -0.76 51.58 -0.79
CA VAL A 118 -0.80 52.68 0.19
C VAL A 118 0.52 53.47 0.18
N SER A 119 1.67 52.80 0.15
CA SER A 119 2.97 53.48 0.09
C SER A 119 3.19 54.27 -1.19
N LYS A 120 2.80 53.73 -2.37
CA LYS A 120 2.86 54.46 -3.65
C LYS A 120 2.00 55.72 -3.64
N ASN A 121 0.79 55.63 -3.09
CA ASN A 121 -0.10 56.78 -2.95
C ASN A 121 0.45 57.86 -2.00
N PHE A 122 1.39 57.52 -1.12
CA PHE A 122 2.07 58.47 -0.22
C PHE A 122 3.33 59.11 -0.83
N GLN A 123 3.88 58.56 -1.94
CA GLN A 123 5.05 59.08 -2.66
C GLN A 123 4.81 59.82 -4.00
N PRO A 124 3.62 60.36 -4.36
CA PRO A 124 3.42 61.00 -5.67
C PRO A 124 4.17 62.34 -5.84
N SER A 125 4.82 62.89 -4.80
CA SER A 125 5.51 64.19 -4.86
C SER A 125 6.97 64.15 -5.31
N LEU A 126 7.52 62.97 -5.64
CA LEU A 126 8.93 62.79 -6.07
C LEU A 126 9.07 62.49 -7.57
N GLU A 127 7.98 62.30 -8.31
CA GLU A 127 7.97 62.27 -9.76
C GLU A 127 7.78 63.72 -10.29
N ARG A 128 8.88 64.49 -10.34
CA ARG A 128 8.96 65.75 -11.07
C ARG A 128 10.22 65.78 -11.91
#